data_AF-A0A084SNY0-F1
#
_entry.id   AF-A0A084SNY0-F1
#
_cell.length_a   1.000
_cell.length_b   1.000
_cell.length_c   1.000
_cell.angle_alpha   90.00
_cell.angle_beta   90.00
_cell.angle_gamma   90.00
#
_symmetry.space_group_name_H-M   'P 1'
#
loop_
_entity.id
_entity.type
_entity.pdbx_description
1 polymer ?
#
loop_
_entity_poly.entity_id
_entity_poly.type
_entity_poly.pdbx_seq_one_letter_code
_entity_poly.pdbx_strand_id
1 'polypeptide(L)'
;MVLLLLAALGTCQLGCVGGHISPSMFQFSPVVPYTGPDGGGWKVAQVLILLGRISPMFSATATCDIEVGVPEKYGDVWVTNEFAQVEAAKAADHAARRVLREHQPTALACIKFREHMQSILTDKVSGPIPGATVTKFRTSGINPMTFP
;
A
#
# COMPACT_ATOMS: atom_id res chain seq x y z
N MET A 1 21.17 -15.63 -55.32
CA MET A 1 20.10 -15.89 -54.33
C MET A 1 20.33 -14.94 -53.16
N VAL A 2 19.42 -13.98 -53.00
CA VAL A 2 19.55 -12.82 -52.11
C VAL A 2 19.20 -13.21 -50.68
N LEU A 3 20.08 -12.88 -49.73
CA LEU A 3 19.83 -12.91 -48.29
C LEU A 3 18.69 -11.94 -47.94
N LEU A 4 17.69 -12.41 -47.20
CA LEU A 4 16.71 -11.54 -46.53
C LEU A 4 16.77 -11.81 -45.03
N LEU A 5 17.56 -10.98 -44.36
CA LEU A 5 17.55 -10.74 -42.93
C LEU A 5 16.24 -10.02 -42.57
N LEU A 6 15.33 -10.68 -41.85
CA LEU A 6 14.22 -10.02 -41.16
C LEU A 6 14.60 -9.82 -39.71
N ALA A 7 15.06 -8.60 -39.42
CA ALA A 7 15.24 -8.08 -38.08
C ALA A 7 13.90 -7.59 -37.51
N ALA A 8 13.76 -7.80 -36.20
CA ALA A 8 13.03 -6.97 -35.23
C ALA A 8 11.55 -6.66 -35.49
N LEU A 9 10.72 -7.10 -34.56
CA LEU A 9 9.92 -6.22 -33.69
C LEU A 9 9.52 -7.06 -32.47
N GLY A 10 10.44 -7.13 -31.50
CA GLY A 10 10.13 -7.60 -30.15
C GLY A 10 9.26 -6.56 -29.48
N THR A 11 7.95 -6.63 -29.68
CA THR A 11 6.99 -5.90 -28.86
C THR A 11 6.99 -6.57 -27.49
N CYS A 12 7.85 -6.10 -26.58
CA CYS A 12 7.60 -6.24 -25.15
C CYS A 12 6.33 -5.45 -24.82
N GLN A 13 5.17 -6.04 -25.12
CA GLN A 13 3.94 -5.67 -24.46
C GLN A 13 4.08 -6.15 -23.02
N LEU A 14 4.66 -5.30 -22.17
CA LEU A 14 4.38 -5.28 -20.74
C LEU A 14 2.89 -4.95 -20.57
N GLY A 15 2.04 -5.92 -20.90
CA GLY A 15 0.71 -5.99 -20.34
C GLY A 15 0.90 -6.25 -18.86
N CYS A 16 0.95 -5.18 -18.07
CA CYS A 16 0.96 -5.24 -16.61
C CYS A 16 -0.39 -5.80 -16.14
N VAL A 17 -0.47 -7.12 -16.09
CA VAL A 17 -1.56 -7.85 -15.44
C VAL A 17 -1.36 -7.73 -13.92
N GLY A 18 -2.10 -6.82 -13.27
CA GLY A 18 -2.27 -6.73 -11.81
C GLY A 18 -0.98 -6.51 -11.01
N GLY A 19 -0.47 -5.28 -11.02
CA GLY A 19 0.77 -4.91 -10.32
C GLY A 19 0.70 -5.11 -8.81
N HIS A 20 1.68 -5.82 -8.25
CA HIS A 20 1.94 -5.86 -6.82
C HIS A 20 2.44 -4.50 -6.34
N ILE A 21 1.88 -3.99 -5.24
CA ILE A 21 2.32 -2.76 -4.59
C ILE A 21 3.67 -3.03 -3.94
N SER A 22 4.70 -2.28 -4.36
CA SER A 22 6.06 -2.45 -3.82
C SER A 22 6.12 -2.02 -2.34
N PRO A 23 6.82 -2.76 -1.46
CA PRO A 23 7.11 -2.32 -0.09
C PRO A 23 7.75 -0.93 -0.02
N SER A 24 8.59 -0.57 -0.99
CA SER A 24 9.24 0.74 -1.08
C SER A 24 8.29 1.92 -1.25
N MET A 25 7.01 1.68 -1.55
CA MET A 25 5.98 2.71 -1.58
C MET A 25 5.61 3.19 -0.18
N PHE A 26 5.82 2.37 0.85
CA PHE A 26 5.48 2.71 2.23
C PHE A 26 6.69 3.28 2.98
N GLN A 27 7.13 4.48 2.62
CA GLN A 27 8.25 5.12 3.31
C GLN A 27 7.82 5.68 4.66
N PHE A 28 8.10 4.92 5.73
CA PHE A 28 7.75 5.33 7.09
C PHE A 28 8.70 6.38 7.62
N SER A 29 8.13 7.47 8.13
CA SER A 29 8.83 8.54 8.84
C SER A 29 8.36 8.61 10.29
N PRO A 30 9.25 8.75 11.28
CA PRO A 30 8.86 8.91 12.67
C PRO A 30 8.13 10.24 12.87
N VAL A 31 6.97 10.19 13.53
CA VAL A 31 6.16 11.38 13.88
C VAL A 31 6.07 11.59 15.37
N VAL A 32 6.20 10.52 16.14
CA VAL A 32 6.40 10.56 17.59
C VAL A 32 7.66 9.78 17.87
N PRO A 33 8.76 10.45 18.27
CA PRO A 33 10.01 9.75 18.54
C PRO A 33 9.86 8.81 19.72
N TYR A 34 10.53 7.66 19.66
CA TYR A 34 10.57 6.74 20.78
C TYR A 34 11.36 7.34 21.95
N THR A 35 10.70 7.57 23.09
CA THR A 35 11.32 8.19 24.29
C THR A 35 11.51 7.22 25.45
N GLY A 36 11.25 5.93 25.25
CA GLY A 36 11.42 4.89 26.27
C GLY A 36 10.19 3.99 26.41
N PRO A 37 10.19 3.07 27.40
CA PRO A 37 9.14 2.08 27.59
C PRO A 37 7.74 2.67 27.75
N ASP A 38 7.65 3.83 28.43
CA ASP A 38 6.38 4.52 28.72
C ASP A 38 6.00 5.56 27.66
N GLY A 39 6.98 6.01 26.86
CA GLY A 39 6.81 7.10 25.90
C GLY A 39 6.23 6.66 24.56
N GLY A 40 6.23 5.35 24.28
CA GLY A 40 5.84 4.81 22.98
C GLY A 40 6.65 5.42 21.84
N GLY A 41 6.33 5.06 20.61
CA GLY A 41 6.89 5.66 19.40
C GLY A 41 5.96 5.39 18.24
N TRP A 42 5.90 6.30 17.27
CA TRP A 42 4.97 6.21 16.16
C TRP A 42 5.59 6.73 14.88
N LYS A 43 5.29 6.03 13.78
CA LYS A 43 5.72 6.40 12.43
C LYS A 43 4.60 6.21 11.43
N VAL A 44 4.66 6.98 10.36
CA VAL A 44 3.62 6.99 9.33
C VAL A 44 4.23 6.95 7.94
N ALA A 45 3.53 6.32 7.02
CA ALA A 45 3.78 6.39 5.59
C ALA A 45 2.51 6.87 4.87
N GLN A 46 2.66 7.74 3.87
CA GLN A 46 1.56 8.21 3.03
C GLN A 46 1.74 7.71 1.60
N VAL A 47 0.68 7.15 1.03
CA VAL A 47 0.68 6.63 -0.35
C VAL A 47 -0.60 7.03 -1.08
N LEU A 48 -0.47 7.46 -2.32
CA LEU A 48 -1.55 7.58 -3.29
C LEU A 48 -1.61 6.30 -4.12
N ILE A 49 -2.76 5.61 -4.12
CA ILE A 49 -2.96 4.38 -4.90
C ILE A 49 -3.99 4.63 -5.99
N LEU A 50 -3.61 4.41 -7.24
CA LEU A 50 -4.48 4.56 -8.40
C LEU A 50 -5.16 3.23 -8.74
N LEU A 51 -6.31 2.95 -8.12
CA LEU A 51 -7.06 1.70 -8.34
C LEU A 51 -7.45 1.49 -9.83
N GLY A 52 -7.63 2.59 -10.57
CA GLY A 52 -7.97 2.58 -12.00
C GLY A 52 -6.92 1.97 -12.93
N ARG A 53 -5.64 1.85 -12.52
CA ARG A 53 -4.65 1.10 -13.30
C ARG A 53 -4.45 -0.33 -12.82
N ILE A 54 -4.93 -0.66 -11.61
CA ILE A 54 -4.91 -2.03 -11.11
C ILE A 54 -5.99 -2.87 -11.81
N SER A 55 -7.11 -2.25 -12.23
CA SER A 55 -8.16 -2.90 -13.03
C SER A 55 -8.83 -1.92 -14.00
N PRO A 56 -9.05 -2.32 -15.27
CA PRO A 56 -9.73 -1.49 -16.27
C PRO A 56 -11.22 -1.26 -15.95
N MET A 57 -11.75 -1.95 -14.95
CA MET A 57 -13.14 -1.80 -14.47
C MET A 57 -13.36 -0.52 -13.66
N PHE A 58 -12.29 0.05 -13.10
CA PHE A 58 -12.35 1.31 -12.38
C PHE A 58 -12.00 2.45 -13.32
N SER A 59 -12.73 3.57 -13.20
CA SER A 59 -12.34 4.80 -13.89
C SER A 59 -10.91 5.19 -13.48
N ALA A 60 -10.14 5.72 -14.43
CA ALA A 60 -8.77 6.21 -14.19
C ALA A 60 -8.68 7.27 -13.07
N THR A 61 -9.83 7.81 -12.63
CA THR A 61 -9.98 8.77 -11.54
C THR A 61 -10.06 8.16 -10.14
N ALA A 62 -10.07 6.84 -9.98
CA ALA A 62 -10.13 6.16 -8.68
C ALA A 62 -8.78 6.22 -7.93
N THR A 63 -8.43 7.39 -7.40
CA THR A 63 -7.22 7.58 -6.59
C THR A 63 -7.59 7.56 -5.10
N CYS A 64 -6.94 6.69 -4.33
CA CYS A 64 -7.13 6.57 -2.89
C CYS A 64 -5.92 7.12 -2.15
N ASP A 65 -6.16 8.08 -1.25
CA ASP A 65 -5.19 8.58 -0.29
C ASP A 65 -5.16 7.67 0.95
N ILE A 66 -3.99 7.12 1.25
CA ILE A 66 -3.81 6.23 2.40
C ILE A 66 -2.64 6.64 3.29
N GLU A 67 -2.93 6.86 4.57
CA GLU A 67 -1.92 7.00 5.61
C GLU A 67 -1.90 5.75 6.45
N VAL A 68 -0.75 5.10 6.53
CA VAL A 68 -0.51 3.94 7.39
C VAL A 68 0.33 4.40 8.56
N GLY A 69 -0.23 4.36 9.77
CA GLY A 69 0.49 4.60 11.00
C GLY A 69 0.81 3.29 11.70
N VAL A 70 2.02 3.13 12.20
CA VAL A 70 2.43 1.95 12.98
C VAL A 70 3.19 2.39 14.22
N PRO A 71 3.08 1.66 15.34
CA PRO A 71 3.92 1.90 16.50
C PRO A 71 5.36 1.49 16.18
N GLU A 72 6.35 2.11 16.80
CA GLU A 72 7.76 1.68 16.72
C GLU A 72 7.99 0.33 17.41
N LYS A 73 7.17 0.04 18.42
CA LYS A 73 7.22 -1.19 19.21
C LYS A 73 5.81 -1.65 19.58
N TYR A 74 5.57 -2.96 19.54
CA TYR A 74 4.35 -3.58 20.03
C TYR A 74 4.71 -4.68 21.04
N GLY A 75 4.36 -4.47 22.31
CA GLY A 75 4.87 -5.30 23.41
C GLY A 75 6.40 -5.24 23.46
N ASP A 76 7.04 -6.40 23.28
CA ASP A 76 8.50 -6.52 23.21
C ASP A 76 9.09 -6.57 21.80
N VAL A 77 8.24 -6.50 20.77
CA VAL A 77 8.64 -6.63 19.38
C VAL A 77 8.81 -5.26 18.73
N TRP A 78 9.98 -5.03 18.13
CA TRP A 78 10.23 -3.85 17.30
C TRP A 78 9.56 -3.99 15.94
N VAL A 79 8.86 -2.95 15.52
CA VAL A 79 8.29 -2.86 14.18
C VAL A 79 9.30 -2.10 13.33
N THR A 80 10.21 -2.79 12.62
CA THR A 80 11.20 -2.10 11.78
C THR A 80 10.54 -1.46 10.55
N ASN A 81 11.23 -0.53 9.89
CA ASN A 81 10.69 0.09 8.67
C ASN A 81 10.51 -0.93 7.56
N GLU A 82 11.45 -1.87 7.40
CA GLU A 82 11.41 -2.92 6.39
C GLU A 82 10.22 -3.86 6.64
N PHE A 83 10.02 -4.25 7.91
CA PHE A 83 8.87 -5.07 8.29
C PHE A 83 7.55 -4.33 8.03
N ALA A 84 7.42 -3.08 8.48
CA ALA A 84 6.25 -2.26 8.26
C ALA A 84 5.95 -2.06 6.76
N GLN A 85 6.99 -1.83 5.95
CA GLN A 85 6.88 -1.70 4.49
C GLN A 85 6.31 -2.94 3.83
N VAL A 86 6.88 -4.11 4.16
CA VAL A 86 6.47 -5.39 3.59
C VAL A 86 5.03 -5.70 3.96
N GLU A 87 4.66 -5.55 5.24
CA GLU A 87 3.31 -5.89 5.70
C GLU A 87 2.26 -4.88 5.23
N ALA A 88 2.59 -3.59 5.15
CA ALA A 88 1.72 -2.59 4.55
C ALA A 88 1.48 -2.86 3.04
N ALA A 89 2.53 -3.19 2.30
CA ALA A 89 2.40 -3.56 0.89
C ALA A 89 1.54 -4.81 0.67
N LYS A 90 1.78 -5.88 1.43
CA LYS A 90 0.95 -7.10 1.38
C LYS A 90 -0.51 -6.80 1.72
N ALA A 91 -0.76 -6.02 2.76
CA ALA A 91 -2.11 -5.64 3.17
C ALA A 91 -2.82 -4.80 2.09
N ALA A 92 -2.11 -3.83 1.50
CA ALA A 92 -2.61 -3.00 0.41
C ALA A 92 -2.95 -3.83 -0.83
N ASP A 93 -2.08 -4.77 -1.21
CA ASP A 93 -2.29 -5.74 -2.29
C ASP A 93 -3.56 -6.57 -2.07
N HIS A 94 -3.71 -7.11 -0.86
CA HIS A 94 -4.84 -7.94 -0.48
C HIS A 94 -6.14 -7.13 -0.46
N ALA A 95 -6.09 -5.90 0.06
CA ALA A 95 -7.20 -4.97 0.07
C ALA A 95 -7.62 -4.58 -1.36
N ALA A 96 -6.67 -4.24 -2.24
CA ALA A 96 -6.94 -3.97 -3.66
C ALA A 96 -7.66 -5.15 -4.29
N ARG A 97 -7.10 -6.36 -4.17
CA ARG A 97 -7.72 -7.58 -4.73
C ARG A 97 -9.13 -7.83 -4.20
N ARG A 98 -9.42 -7.52 -2.93
CA ARG A 98 -10.78 -7.63 -2.37
C ARG A 98 -11.73 -6.61 -2.98
N VAL A 99 -11.38 -5.33 -2.97
CA VAL A 99 -12.21 -4.25 -3.53
C VAL A 99 -12.50 -4.48 -5.02
N LEU A 100 -11.50 -4.93 -5.78
CA LEU A 100 -11.66 -5.23 -7.20
C LEU A 100 -12.65 -6.36 -7.45
N ARG A 101 -12.68 -7.40 -6.61
CA ARG A 101 -13.65 -8.50 -6.71
C ARG A 101 -15.06 -8.10 -6.30
N GLU A 102 -15.19 -7.14 -5.41
CA GLU A 102 -16.49 -6.67 -4.91
C GLU A 102 -17.21 -5.72 -5.88
N HIS A 103 -16.56 -5.27 -6.95
CA HIS A 103 -17.14 -4.37 -7.97
C HIS A 103 -17.77 -3.09 -7.38
N GLN A 104 -17.18 -2.56 -6.30
CA GLN A 104 -17.71 -1.40 -5.60
C GLN A 104 -17.68 -0.13 -6.47
N PRO A 105 -18.65 0.80 -6.33
CA PRO A 105 -18.56 2.13 -6.92
C PRO A 105 -17.28 2.85 -6.48
N THR A 106 -16.70 3.68 -7.36
CA THR A 106 -15.40 4.34 -7.12
C THR A 106 -15.31 5.11 -5.80
N ALA A 107 -16.38 5.81 -5.40
CA ALA A 107 -16.40 6.55 -4.14
C ALA A 107 -16.34 5.64 -2.90
N LEU A 108 -16.91 4.44 -2.98
CA LEU A 108 -16.91 3.46 -1.89
C LEU A 108 -15.65 2.58 -1.90
N ALA A 109 -15.03 2.41 -3.06
CA ALA A 109 -13.81 1.61 -3.25
C ALA A 109 -12.67 2.04 -2.31
N CYS A 110 -12.39 3.35 -2.19
CA CYS A 110 -11.32 3.82 -1.30
C CYS A 110 -11.65 3.68 0.19
N ILE A 111 -12.94 3.68 0.55
CA ILE A 111 -13.37 3.42 1.93
C ILE A 111 -13.13 1.94 2.23
N LYS A 112 -13.63 1.05 1.38
CA LYS A 112 -13.47 -0.40 1.52
C LYS A 112 -12.01 -0.83 1.48
N PHE A 113 -11.21 -0.19 0.62
CA PHE A 113 -9.77 -0.43 0.55
C PHE A 113 -9.11 -0.20 1.90
N ARG A 114 -9.35 0.97 2.52
CA ARG A 114 -8.77 1.30 3.84
C ARG A 114 -9.30 0.37 4.94
N GLU A 115 -10.59 0.05 4.92
CA GLU A 115 -11.19 -0.89 5.88
C GLU A 115 -10.57 -2.29 5.80
N HIS A 116 -10.39 -2.83 4.59
CA HIS A 116 -9.75 -4.13 4.40
C HIS A 116 -8.28 -4.08 4.81
N MET A 117 -7.56 -3.03 4.44
CA MET A 117 -6.15 -2.88 4.80
C MET A 117 -5.98 -2.77 6.33
N GLN A 118 -6.80 -1.96 6.99
CA GLN A 118 -6.87 -1.86 8.45
C GLN A 118 -7.12 -3.24 9.07
N SER A 119 -8.16 -3.94 8.61
CA SER A 119 -8.52 -5.26 9.12
C SER A 119 -7.38 -6.27 8.95
N ILE A 120 -6.66 -6.26 7.83
CA ILE A 120 -5.55 -7.19 7.58
C ILE A 120 -4.37 -6.89 8.51
N LEU A 121 -4.04 -5.61 8.72
CA LEU A 121 -2.91 -5.23 9.56
C LEU A 121 -3.17 -5.48 11.05
N THR A 122 -4.39 -5.21 11.53
CA THR A 122 -4.70 -5.23 12.97
C THR A 122 -5.54 -6.41 13.44
N ASP A 123 -5.81 -7.39 12.58
CA ASP A 123 -6.54 -8.59 13.01
C ASP A 123 -5.90 -9.19 14.28
N LYS A 124 -6.71 -9.45 15.31
CA LYS A 124 -6.17 -9.86 16.62
C LYS A 124 -5.59 -11.28 16.62
N VAL A 125 -5.96 -12.08 15.63
CA VAL A 125 -5.56 -13.50 15.53
C VAL A 125 -4.32 -13.64 14.65
N SER A 126 -4.26 -12.89 13.56
CA SER A 126 -3.30 -13.09 12.48
C SER A 126 -2.68 -11.79 11.93
N GLY A 127 -3.09 -10.63 12.45
CA GLY A 127 -2.60 -9.34 11.99
C GLY A 127 -1.14 -9.12 12.37
N PRO A 128 -0.29 -8.71 11.41
CA PRO A 128 1.14 -8.56 11.67
C PRO A 128 1.48 -7.38 12.58
N ILE A 129 0.59 -6.39 12.69
CA ILE A 129 0.83 -5.15 13.46
C ILE A 129 -0.48 -4.74 14.17
N PRO A 130 -0.82 -5.33 15.33
CA PRO A 130 -2.10 -5.08 16.01
C PRO A 130 -2.39 -3.60 16.35
N GLY A 131 -1.35 -2.78 16.51
CA GLY A 131 -1.46 -1.35 16.76
C GLY A 131 -1.48 -0.46 15.50
N ALA A 132 -1.51 -1.03 14.30
CA ALA A 132 -1.50 -0.23 13.07
C ALA A 132 -2.80 0.56 12.86
N THR A 133 -2.71 1.65 12.10
CA THR A 133 -3.85 2.45 11.68
C THR A 133 -3.78 2.71 10.18
N VAL A 134 -4.93 2.71 9.52
CA VAL A 134 -5.07 3.05 8.11
C VAL A 134 -6.13 4.12 7.97
N THR A 135 -5.72 5.32 7.59
CA THR A 135 -6.59 6.49 7.46
C THR A 135 -6.39 7.19 6.13
N LYS A 136 -7.07 8.31 5.93
CA LYS A 136 -6.71 9.28 4.87
C LYS A 136 -5.44 10.03 5.27
N PHE A 137 -4.87 10.84 4.39
CA PHE A 137 -3.75 11.70 4.81
C PHE A 137 -4.19 12.63 5.94
N ARG A 138 -3.43 12.63 7.03
CA ARG A 138 -3.69 13.43 8.24
C ARG A 138 -2.44 14.11 8.76
N THR A 139 -1.31 13.43 8.69
CA THR A 139 -0.03 13.93 9.19
C THR A 139 0.58 14.90 8.18
N SER A 140 0.89 16.13 8.61
CA SER A 140 1.60 17.11 7.78
C SER A 140 3.09 16.81 7.70
N GLY A 141 3.75 17.30 6.63
CA GLY A 141 5.20 17.17 6.47
C GLY A 141 5.69 15.79 6.00
N ILE A 142 4.78 14.88 5.70
CA ILE A 142 5.09 13.58 5.09
C ILE A 142 4.98 13.73 3.57
N ASN A 143 5.97 13.26 2.83
CA ASN A 143 5.93 13.24 1.37
C ASN A 143 5.23 11.96 0.90
N PRO A 144 4.06 12.05 0.24
CA PRO A 144 3.34 10.86 -0.19
C PRO A 144 4.02 10.21 -1.40
N MET A 145 4.15 8.88 -1.36
CA MET A 145 4.54 8.08 -2.52
C MET A 145 3.32 7.85 -3.43
N THR A 146 3.52 7.58 -4.73
CA THR A 146 2.40 7.33 -5.66
C THR A 146 2.56 5.99 -6.36
N PHE A 147 1.65 5.06 -6.10
CA PHE A 147 1.55 3.78 -6.80
C PHE A 147 0.59 3.89 -7.99
N PRO A 148 1.12 3.77 -9.22
CA PRO A 148 0.32 3.91 -10.43
C PRO A 148 -0.64 2.74 -10.62
#